data_AF-A0A9C7Q982-F1
#
_entry.id   AF-A0A9C7Q982-F1
#
_cell.length_a   1.000
_cell.length_b   1.000
_cell.length_c   1.000
_cell.angle_alpha   90.00
_cell.angle_beta   90.00
_cell.angle_gamma   90.00
#
_symmetry.space_group_name_H-M   'P 1'
#
loop_
_entity.id
_entity.type
_entity.pdbx_description
1 polymer ?
#
loop_
_entity_poly.entity_id
_entity_poly.type
_entity_poly.pdbx_seq_one_letter_code
_entity_poly.pdbx_strand_id
1 'polypeptide(L)'
;MTDADDLAEQVLAGDLRLYELEDHADHDTAAAARRKLLESETDATLDTVGQYAFPAEDAETAIENMVGTIQVPLGVAGPVAVSGGSADGEYYLPLATTEGALLASVNRGCSVIDSAGGADVRVTKQGMTRAPVFRVQGITEAEEVVNWVRDNRDALAETAESTTNHGELLDVTTYVVGDSVFLRFVYDTKDAMGMNMATIATREAASLVEEETPASLVALSGNLCSDKKPAAINAVEGRGRSVTADVKIPREVVEERLHTTPEAIEEANTRKNLVGSAKAGALGFNAHAANVVAAAFLATGQDAAQVVEGSNAITTVEAREDELYASVSIASLEVGTVGGGTKLPTQAEALDVLGLRGGGDPAGSNADALAEIITVGALAGELSLLAALASRHLSSAHEELGR
;
A
#
# COMPACT_ATOMS: atom_id res chain seq x y z
N MET A 1 16.84 -34.94 16.38
CA MET A 1 15.95 -33.78 16.25
C MET A 1 15.14 -33.75 17.52
N THR A 2 15.20 -32.63 18.24
CA THR A 2 14.39 -32.42 19.44
C THR A 2 12.93 -32.32 19.02
N ASP A 3 12.02 -32.99 19.73
CA ASP A 3 10.59 -32.95 19.41
C ASP A 3 9.99 -31.59 19.83
N ALA A 4 8.90 -31.18 19.18
CA ALA A 4 8.19 -29.94 19.49
C ALA A 4 7.63 -29.93 20.93
N ASP A 5 7.25 -31.10 21.46
CA ASP A 5 6.83 -31.23 22.87
C ASP A 5 8.00 -30.90 23.82
N ASP A 6 9.16 -31.52 23.61
CA ASP A 6 10.36 -31.31 24.44
C ASP A 6 10.81 -29.84 24.42
N LEU A 7 10.72 -29.18 23.27
CA LEU A 7 11.05 -27.76 23.13
C LEU A 7 10.05 -26.86 23.86
N ALA A 8 8.75 -27.16 23.78
CA ALA A 8 7.73 -26.42 24.50
C ALA A 8 7.92 -26.55 26.03
N GLU A 9 8.22 -27.76 26.52
CA GLU A 9 8.53 -28.01 27.94
C GLU A 9 9.77 -27.25 28.41
N GLN A 10 10.83 -27.17 27.61
CA GLN A 10 12.03 -26.39 27.94
C GLN A 10 11.76 -24.89 28.01
N VAL A 11 10.87 -24.35 27.16
CA VAL A 11 10.44 -22.95 27.26
C VAL A 11 9.61 -22.74 28.54
N LEU A 12 8.69 -23.65 28.88
CA LEU A 12 7.91 -23.62 30.13
C LEU A 12 8.80 -23.66 31.37
N ALA A 13 9.85 -24.50 31.35
CA ALA A 13 10.83 -24.61 32.43
C ALA A 13 11.72 -23.37 32.56
N GLY A 14 11.72 -22.49 31.54
CA GLY A 14 12.56 -21.29 31.49
C GLY A 14 13.99 -21.55 31.00
N ASP A 15 14.28 -22.76 30.51
CA ASP A 15 15.57 -23.18 29.97
C ASP A 15 15.83 -22.59 28.57
N LEU A 16 14.77 -22.40 27.79
CA LEU A 16 14.80 -21.74 26.48
C LEU A 16 13.87 -20.51 26.43
N ARG A 17 14.06 -19.65 25.44
CA ARG A 17 13.14 -18.56 25.07
C ARG A 17 12.45 -18.86 23.75
N LEU A 18 11.28 -18.26 23.55
CA LEU A 18 10.47 -18.41 22.33
C LEU A 18 11.24 -18.13 21.04
N TYR A 19 12.13 -17.13 21.05
CA TYR A 19 12.88 -16.71 19.87
C TYR A 19 14.11 -17.60 19.57
N GLU A 20 14.46 -18.53 20.46
CA GLU A 20 15.66 -19.40 20.34
C GLU A 20 15.32 -20.74 19.69
N LEU A 21 14.04 -21.01 19.40
CA LEU A 21 13.59 -22.34 18.98
C LEU A 21 14.16 -22.78 17.62
N GLU A 22 14.36 -21.84 16.70
CA GLU A 22 15.01 -22.08 15.40
C GLU A 22 16.52 -22.41 15.53
N ASP A 23 17.17 -22.07 16.65
CA ASP A 23 18.56 -22.50 16.91
C ASP A 23 18.64 -24.00 17.27
N HIS A 24 17.50 -24.62 17.59
CA HIS A 24 17.39 -25.97 18.13
C HIS A 24 16.59 -26.94 17.25
N ALA A 25 15.81 -26.43 16.29
CA ALA A 25 15.05 -27.22 15.33
C ALA A 25 14.76 -26.45 14.04
N ASP A 26 14.23 -27.14 13.02
CA ASP A 26 13.72 -26.47 11.82
C ASP A 26 12.50 -25.58 12.13
N HIS A 27 12.22 -24.64 11.23
CA HIS A 27 11.17 -23.63 11.39
C HIS A 27 9.77 -24.22 11.64
N ASP A 28 9.44 -25.35 11.03
CA ASP A 28 8.13 -26.00 11.22
C ASP A 28 8.01 -26.61 12.62
N THR A 29 9.06 -27.29 13.06
CA THR A 29 9.16 -27.83 14.43
C THR A 29 9.15 -26.71 15.47
N ALA A 30 9.88 -25.61 15.24
CA ALA A 30 9.89 -24.44 16.11
C ALA A 30 8.49 -23.81 16.21
N ALA A 31 7.80 -23.61 15.09
CA ALA A 31 6.43 -23.10 15.07
C ALA A 31 5.43 -24.04 15.79
N ALA A 32 5.58 -25.35 15.62
CA ALA A 32 4.78 -26.34 16.34
C ALA A 32 5.02 -26.30 17.86
N ALA A 33 6.28 -26.16 18.30
CA ALA A 33 6.62 -26.02 19.71
C ALA A 33 5.97 -24.76 20.32
N ARG A 34 6.01 -23.62 19.62
CA ARG A 34 5.31 -22.41 20.07
C ARG A 34 3.80 -22.58 20.15
N ARG A 35 3.17 -23.26 19.17
CA ARG A 35 1.73 -23.56 19.23
C ARG A 35 1.40 -24.40 20.46
N LYS A 36 2.13 -25.49 20.70
CA LYS A 36 1.90 -26.38 21.86
C LYS A 36 2.06 -25.66 23.20
N LEU A 37 3.05 -24.77 23.29
CA LEU A 37 3.19 -23.88 24.45
C LEU A 37 1.94 -23.01 24.64
N LEU A 38 1.45 -22.36 23.58
CA LEU A 38 0.26 -21.51 23.67
C LEU A 38 -1.00 -22.32 24.02
N GLU A 39 -1.18 -23.49 23.43
CA GLU A 39 -2.33 -24.38 23.71
C GLU A 39 -2.33 -24.82 25.19
N SER A 40 -1.16 -25.13 25.76
CA SER A 40 -1.05 -25.53 27.16
C SER A 40 -1.23 -24.39 28.16
N GLU A 41 -0.76 -23.17 27.84
CA GLU A 41 -0.88 -22.00 28.72
C GLU A 41 -2.25 -21.28 28.62
N THR A 42 -3.00 -21.49 27.53
CA THR A 42 -4.25 -20.74 27.24
C THR A 42 -5.50 -21.59 27.09
N ASP A 43 -5.40 -22.91 27.17
CA ASP A 43 -6.48 -23.87 26.89
C ASP A 43 -7.09 -23.73 25.46
N ALA A 44 -6.39 -23.04 24.55
CA ALA A 44 -6.82 -22.86 23.16
C ALA A 44 -6.51 -24.08 22.30
N THR A 45 -7.13 -24.15 21.11
CA THR A 45 -6.79 -25.12 20.06
C THR A 45 -6.42 -24.37 18.79
N LEU A 46 -5.23 -24.61 18.24
CA LEU A 46 -4.64 -23.86 17.14
C LEU A 46 -4.47 -24.71 15.86
N ASP A 47 -5.26 -25.78 15.71
CA ASP A 47 -5.20 -26.70 14.56
C ASP A 47 -5.24 -25.98 13.21
N THR A 48 -6.20 -25.06 13.01
CA THR A 48 -6.34 -24.32 11.75
C THR A 48 -5.19 -23.34 11.52
N VAL A 49 -4.69 -22.71 12.59
CA VAL A 49 -3.53 -21.80 12.52
C VAL A 49 -2.28 -22.59 12.08
N GLY A 50 -2.13 -23.82 12.57
CA GLY A 50 -1.05 -24.73 12.19
C GLY A 50 -1.18 -25.36 10.80
N GLN A 51 -2.31 -25.19 10.11
CA GLN A 51 -2.53 -25.70 8.76
C GLN A 51 -2.21 -24.63 7.71
N TYR A 52 -0.94 -24.54 7.34
CA TYR A 52 -0.45 -23.66 6.29
C TYR A 52 0.17 -24.46 5.14
N ALA A 53 0.19 -23.87 3.94
CA ALA A 53 0.45 -24.57 2.68
C ALA A 53 1.91 -24.49 2.19
N PHE A 54 2.83 -23.97 3.00
CA PHE A 54 4.23 -23.74 2.64
C PHE A 54 5.17 -23.95 3.84
N PRO A 55 6.46 -24.28 3.65
CA PRO A 55 7.40 -24.43 4.76
C PRO A 55 7.49 -23.16 5.62
N ALA A 56 7.52 -23.28 6.95
CA ALA A 56 7.59 -22.11 7.83
C ALA A 56 8.84 -21.22 7.58
N GLU A 57 9.92 -21.78 7.04
CA GLU A 57 11.14 -21.07 6.62
C GLU A 57 10.86 -19.98 5.57
N ASP A 58 9.88 -20.16 4.68
CA ASP A 58 9.54 -19.17 3.65
C ASP A 58 8.99 -17.86 4.26
N ALA A 59 8.52 -17.89 5.51
CA ALA A 59 8.03 -16.73 6.25
C ALA A 59 9.06 -16.11 7.21
N GLU A 60 10.30 -16.62 7.28
CA GLU A 60 11.35 -16.14 8.20
C GLU A 60 11.56 -14.62 8.09
N THR A 61 11.58 -14.10 6.86
CA THR A 61 11.79 -12.67 6.62
C THR A 61 10.54 -11.79 6.84
N ALA A 62 9.39 -12.41 7.11
CA ALA A 62 8.10 -11.73 7.22
C ALA A 62 7.56 -11.66 8.66
N ILE A 63 7.96 -12.58 9.53
CA ILE A 63 7.43 -12.66 10.90
C ILE A 63 8.40 -13.34 11.86
N GLU A 64 8.45 -12.86 13.10
CA GLU A 64 9.14 -13.54 14.21
C GLU A 64 8.16 -14.34 15.08
N ASN A 65 8.68 -15.33 15.82
CA ASN A 65 7.88 -16.18 16.70
C ASN A 65 6.67 -16.83 16.01
N MET A 66 6.85 -17.30 14.77
CA MET A 66 5.78 -17.90 13.98
C MET A 66 5.12 -19.05 14.75
N VAL A 67 3.78 -19.03 14.78
CA VAL A 67 2.93 -20.12 15.30
C VAL A 67 2.10 -20.75 14.19
N GLY A 68 2.09 -20.18 12.99
CA GLY A 68 1.26 -20.61 11.88
C GLY A 68 0.78 -19.41 11.07
N THR A 69 -0.38 -19.51 10.42
CA THR A 69 -0.91 -18.45 9.55
C THR A 69 -2.37 -18.12 9.82
N ILE A 70 -2.80 -16.94 9.39
CA ILE A 70 -4.22 -16.62 9.22
C ILE A 70 -4.64 -16.97 7.78
N GLN A 71 -5.91 -17.35 7.60
CA GLN A 71 -6.49 -17.65 6.29
C GLN A 71 -7.53 -16.58 5.96
N VAL A 72 -7.20 -15.66 5.04
CA VAL A 72 -8.11 -14.62 4.56
C VAL A 72 -8.70 -15.07 3.22
N PRO A 73 -10.04 -15.05 3.03
CA PRO A 73 -10.64 -15.42 1.75
C PRO A 73 -10.10 -14.56 0.61
N LEU A 74 -9.67 -15.22 -0.47
CA LEU A 74 -9.15 -14.61 -1.69
C LEU A 74 -10.11 -14.87 -2.85
N GLY A 75 -10.46 -13.83 -3.59
CA GLY A 75 -11.20 -13.94 -4.84
C GLY A 75 -10.68 -12.97 -5.90
N VAL A 76 -11.39 -12.87 -7.02
CA VAL A 76 -11.02 -11.99 -8.14
C VAL A 76 -12.19 -11.10 -8.56
N ALA A 77 -11.89 -9.88 -9.01
CA ALA A 77 -12.83 -9.00 -9.70
C ALA A 77 -12.30 -8.72 -11.12
N GLY A 78 -13.14 -8.87 -12.13
CA GLY A 78 -12.77 -8.68 -13.53
C GLY A 78 -13.42 -9.70 -14.49
N PRO A 79 -12.98 -9.73 -15.76
CA PRO A 79 -11.87 -8.94 -16.30
C PRO A 79 -12.24 -7.45 -16.38
N VAL A 80 -11.23 -6.59 -16.43
CA VAL A 80 -11.38 -5.18 -16.79
C VAL A 80 -10.25 -4.78 -17.74
N ALA A 81 -10.60 -4.17 -18.87
CA ALA A 81 -9.63 -3.56 -19.76
C ALA A 81 -8.98 -2.33 -19.12
N VAL A 82 -7.64 -2.33 -19.09
CA VAL A 82 -6.78 -1.26 -18.59
C VAL A 82 -5.93 -0.76 -19.74
N SER A 83 -5.97 0.54 -20.01
CA SER A 83 -5.02 1.22 -20.89
C SER A 83 -4.13 2.12 -20.05
N GLY A 84 -2.98 1.60 -19.67
CA GLY A 84 -2.00 2.22 -18.76
C GLY A 84 -0.73 2.70 -19.44
N GLY A 85 0.18 3.27 -18.67
CA GLY A 85 1.56 3.49 -19.09
C GLY A 85 2.43 2.23 -18.97
N SER A 86 2.10 1.37 -18.00
CA SER A 86 2.83 0.11 -17.73
C SER A 86 1.93 -1.13 -17.74
N ALA A 87 0.62 -0.99 -17.50
CA ALA A 87 -0.37 -2.04 -17.69
C ALA A 87 -1.18 -1.81 -18.97
N ASP A 88 -1.25 -2.77 -19.90
CA ASP A 88 -2.06 -2.67 -21.12
C ASP A 88 -2.69 -4.03 -21.44
N GLY A 89 -4.01 -4.14 -21.27
CA GLY A 89 -4.74 -5.38 -21.49
C GLY A 89 -5.88 -5.63 -20.50
N GLU A 90 -6.36 -6.87 -20.46
CA GLU A 90 -7.43 -7.31 -19.56
C GLU A 90 -6.86 -7.95 -18.30
N TYR A 91 -7.32 -7.51 -17.13
CA TYR A 91 -6.83 -8.01 -15.85
C TYR A 91 -7.96 -8.53 -14.95
N TYR A 92 -7.65 -9.61 -14.22
CA TYR A 92 -8.43 -10.05 -13.05
C TYR A 92 -7.72 -9.57 -11.80
N LEU A 93 -8.33 -8.67 -11.04
CA LEU A 93 -7.76 -8.11 -9.81
C LEU A 93 -7.98 -9.07 -8.64
N PRO A 94 -6.91 -9.67 -8.05
CA PRO A 94 -7.02 -10.47 -6.84
C PRO A 94 -7.32 -9.58 -5.63
N LEU A 95 -8.31 -9.97 -4.82
CA LEU A 95 -8.75 -9.23 -3.63
C LEU A 95 -8.95 -10.20 -2.47
N ALA A 96 -8.24 -9.97 -1.37
CA ALA A 96 -8.36 -10.75 -0.14
C ALA A 96 -9.14 -9.96 0.92
N THR A 97 -10.29 -10.45 1.35
CA THR A 97 -11.15 -9.73 2.31
C THR A 97 -12.07 -10.67 3.08
N THR A 98 -12.56 -10.18 4.21
CA THR A 98 -13.67 -10.78 4.95
C THR A 98 -14.95 -9.94 4.87
N GLU A 99 -14.92 -8.80 4.18
CA GLU A 99 -16.08 -7.94 3.98
C GLU A 99 -16.98 -8.50 2.88
N GLY A 100 -18.20 -8.92 3.27
CA GLY A 100 -19.22 -9.37 2.33
C GLY A 100 -19.57 -8.29 1.29
N ALA A 101 -19.93 -8.73 0.08
CA ALA A 101 -20.28 -7.90 -1.07
C ALA A 101 -19.17 -7.00 -1.66
N LEU A 102 -17.99 -6.86 -1.04
CA LEU A 102 -16.91 -6.02 -1.58
C LEU A 102 -16.51 -6.46 -3.00
N LEU A 103 -16.13 -7.73 -3.18
CA LEU A 103 -15.72 -8.25 -4.49
C LEU A 103 -16.83 -8.16 -5.53
N ALA A 104 -18.08 -8.45 -5.13
CA ALA A 104 -19.22 -8.35 -6.04
C ALA A 104 -19.45 -6.91 -6.51
N SER A 105 -19.28 -5.93 -5.60
CA SER A 105 -19.37 -4.51 -5.90
C SER A 105 -18.28 -4.06 -6.86
N VAL A 106 -17.00 -4.40 -6.57
CA VAL A 106 -15.87 -4.07 -7.46
C VAL A 106 -16.04 -4.73 -8.82
N ASN A 107 -16.44 -6.01 -8.86
CA ASN A 107 -16.67 -6.75 -10.10
C ASN A 107 -17.77 -6.14 -10.97
N ARG A 108 -18.87 -5.65 -10.36
CA ARG A 108 -19.90 -4.87 -11.08
C ARG A 108 -19.30 -3.61 -11.69
N GLY A 109 -18.47 -2.89 -10.95
CA GLY A 109 -17.75 -1.71 -11.46
C GLY A 109 -16.83 -2.05 -12.63
N CYS A 110 -16.04 -3.12 -12.53
CA CYS A 110 -15.18 -3.62 -13.60
C CYS A 110 -15.99 -3.90 -14.87
N SER A 111 -17.13 -4.60 -14.75
CA SER A 111 -17.99 -4.90 -15.88
C SER A 111 -18.57 -3.64 -16.55
N VAL A 112 -18.85 -2.59 -15.79
CA VAL A 112 -19.32 -1.30 -16.33
C VAL A 112 -18.20 -0.57 -17.06
N ILE A 113 -17.00 -0.51 -16.49
CA ILE A 113 -15.82 0.08 -17.13
C ILE A 113 -15.51 -0.65 -18.44
N ASP A 114 -15.53 -1.98 -18.41
CA ASP A 114 -15.24 -2.81 -19.58
C ASP A 114 -16.28 -2.61 -20.70
N SER A 115 -17.56 -2.51 -20.33
CA SER A 115 -18.65 -2.17 -21.28
C SER A 115 -18.51 -0.78 -21.90
N ALA A 116 -17.72 0.11 -21.27
CA ALA A 116 -17.39 1.44 -21.78
C ALA A 116 -16.07 1.48 -22.58
N GLY A 117 -15.42 0.34 -22.80
CA GLY A 117 -14.17 0.23 -23.55
C GLY A 117 -12.90 0.21 -22.70
N GLY A 118 -13.02 0.07 -21.38
CA GLY A 118 -11.89 0.06 -20.44
C GLY A 118 -11.66 1.41 -19.76
N ALA A 119 -10.65 1.46 -18.90
CA ALA A 119 -10.22 2.68 -18.22
C ALA A 119 -8.81 3.11 -18.68
N ASP A 120 -8.62 4.41 -18.83
CA ASP A 120 -7.30 5.00 -18.98
C ASP A 120 -6.69 5.23 -17.59
N VAL A 121 -5.40 4.94 -17.42
CA VAL A 121 -4.73 5.13 -16.12
C VAL A 121 -3.26 5.51 -16.28
N ARG A 122 -2.74 6.46 -15.49
CA ARG A 122 -1.33 6.85 -15.58
C ARG A 122 -0.74 7.07 -14.19
N VAL A 123 0.46 6.55 -13.98
CA VAL A 123 1.36 7.04 -12.92
C VAL A 123 1.88 8.42 -13.32
N THR A 124 1.66 9.43 -12.49
CA THR A 124 2.06 10.82 -12.76
C THR A 124 3.25 11.28 -11.93
N LYS A 125 3.53 10.60 -10.82
CA LYS A 125 4.70 10.84 -9.97
C LYS A 125 5.10 9.55 -9.26
N GLN A 126 6.41 9.38 -9.06
CA GLN A 126 7.00 8.27 -8.33
C GLN A 126 8.07 8.80 -7.37
N GLY A 127 8.11 8.27 -6.16
CA GLY A 127 9.13 8.58 -5.17
C GLY A 127 8.79 8.07 -3.78
N MET A 128 9.53 7.07 -3.28
CA MET A 128 9.46 6.66 -1.88
C MET A 128 10.25 7.64 -1.02
N THR A 129 9.76 7.95 0.18
CA THR A 129 10.34 9.02 0.99
C THR A 129 10.81 8.55 2.36
N ARG A 130 11.95 9.08 2.81
CA ARG A 130 12.43 9.01 4.19
C ARG A 130 12.81 10.41 4.65
N ALA A 131 12.41 10.78 5.86
CA ALA A 131 12.63 12.12 6.38
C ALA A 131 13.26 12.10 7.77
N PRO A 132 14.60 12.12 7.88
CA PRO A 132 15.30 12.34 9.13
C PRO A 132 15.01 13.72 9.72
N VAL A 133 15.16 13.81 11.03
CA VAL A 133 15.14 15.06 11.77
C VAL A 133 16.48 15.25 12.48
N PHE A 134 17.03 16.44 12.32
CA PHE A 134 18.27 16.88 12.93
C PHE A 134 17.99 18.02 13.91
N ARG A 135 18.81 18.15 14.93
CA ARG A 135 18.85 19.26 15.87
C ARG A 135 20.05 20.14 15.59
N VAL A 136 19.87 21.45 15.67
CA VAL A 136 20.92 22.47 15.62
C VAL A 136 20.85 23.36 16.87
N GLN A 137 21.77 24.31 17.07
CA GLN A 137 21.72 25.24 18.22
C GLN A 137 20.69 26.37 18.02
N GLY A 138 20.35 26.69 16.78
CA GLY A 138 19.41 27.76 16.46
C GLY A 138 19.30 28.04 14.96
N ILE A 139 18.54 29.09 14.62
CA ILE A 139 18.15 29.36 13.23
C ILE A 139 19.34 29.67 12.30
N THR A 140 20.42 30.26 12.80
CA THR A 140 21.62 30.52 11.99
C THR A 140 22.28 29.22 11.54
N GLU A 141 22.39 28.22 12.42
CA GLU A 141 22.90 26.90 12.06
C GLU A 141 21.89 26.13 11.19
N ALA A 142 20.58 26.30 11.41
CA ALA A 142 19.59 25.71 10.52
C ALA A 142 19.72 26.23 9.07
N GLU A 143 19.97 27.54 8.90
CA GLU A 143 20.23 28.15 7.60
C GLU A 143 21.51 27.59 6.96
N GLU A 144 22.58 27.37 7.75
CA GLU A 144 23.81 26.72 7.29
C GLU A 144 23.52 25.32 6.73
N VAL A 145 22.78 24.49 7.47
CA VAL A 145 22.39 23.15 7.02
C VAL A 145 21.54 23.21 5.74
N VAL A 146 20.56 24.10 5.67
CA VAL A 146 19.68 24.25 4.49
C VAL A 146 20.49 24.67 3.26
N ASN A 147 21.39 25.64 3.39
CA ASN A 147 22.24 26.08 2.30
C ASN A 147 23.20 24.98 1.87
N TRP A 148 23.82 24.27 2.83
CA TRP A 148 24.71 23.16 2.53
C TRP A 148 23.99 22.04 1.77
N VAL A 149 22.80 21.61 2.23
CA VAL A 149 22.00 20.58 1.54
C VAL A 149 21.65 21.01 0.12
N ARG A 150 21.28 22.29 -0.08
CA ARG A 150 20.96 22.83 -1.41
C ARG A 150 22.17 22.78 -2.35
N ASP A 151 23.35 23.15 -1.84
CA ASP A 151 24.55 23.31 -2.65
C ASP A 151 25.31 21.97 -2.84
N ASN A 152 24.99 20.92 -2.07
CA ASN A 152 25.66 19.61 -2.07
C ASN A 152 24.72 18.43 -2.37
N ARG A 153 23.66 18.65 -3.17
CA ARG A 153 22.72 17.59 -3.57
C ARG A 153 23.41 16.42 -4.29
N ASP A 154 24.39 16.70 -5.14
CA ASP A 154 25.12 15.66 -5.87
C ASP A 154 25.92 14.76 -4.93
N ALA A 155 26.55 15.33 -3.90
CA ALA A 155 27.29 14.56 -2.89
C ALA A 155 26.35 13.71 -2.03
N LEU A 156 25.16 14.24 -1.69
CA LEU A 156 24.10 13.48 -1.02
C LEU A 156 23.60 12.32 -1.89
N ALA A 157 23.43 12.54 -3.18
CA ALA A 157 23.03 11.51 -4.13
C ALA A 157 24.10 10.42 -4.24
N GLU A 158 25.35 10.78 -4.51
CA GLU A 158 26.48 9.83 -4.59
C GLU A 158 26.59 8.96 -3.33
N THR A 159 26.48 9.59 -2.15
CA THR A 159 26.55 8.88 -0.86
C THR A 159 25.37 7.94 -0.66
N ALA A 160 24.14 8.42 -0.89
CA ALA A 160 22.94 7.61 -0.70
C ALA A 160 22.89 6.43 -1.68
N GLU A 161 23.21 6.67 -2.94
CA GLU A 161 23.16 5.69 -4.04
C GLU A 161 24.26 4.63 -3.92
N SER A 162 25.38 4.92 -3.25
CA SER A 162 26.42 3.93 -2.96
C SER A 162 25.92 2.70 -2.17
N THR A 163 24.75 2.80 -1.53
CA THR A 163 24.14 1.75 -0.71
C THR A 163 23.25 0.79 -1.49
N THR A 164 22.99 1.05 -2.77
CA THR A 164 21.96 0.36 -3.56
C THR A 164 22.39 0.19 -5.02
N ASN A 165 21.95 -0.89 -5.66
CA ASN A 165 22.21 -1.13 -7.08
C ASN A 165 21.11 -0.54 -7.99
N HIS A 166 19.97 -0.15 -7.43
CA HIS A 166 18.77 0.21 -8.19
C HIS A 166 18.12 1.51 -7.75
N GLY A 167 18.41 1.97 -6.53
CA GLY A 167 17.81 3.18 -5.98
C GLY A 167 18.52 4.43 -6.49
N GLU A 168 17.75 5.48 -6.71
CA GLU A 168 18.22 6.78 -7.20
C GLU A 168 17.64 7.88 -6.32
N LEU A 169 18.45 8.86 -5.91
CA LEU A 169 17.97 10.00 -5.14
C LEU A 169 17.40 11.06 -6.10
N LEU A 170 16.09 11.29 -6.00
CA LEU A 170 15.37 12.23 -6.87
C LEU A 170 15.35 13.65 -6.31
N ASP A 171 15.14 13.80 -4.99
CA ASP A 171 15.02 15.11 -4.34
C ASP A 171 15.35 15.03 -2.84
N VAL A 172 15.72 16.17 -2.27
CA VAL A 172 15.86 16.40 -0.83
C VAL A 172 15.20 17.73 -0.48
N THR A 173 13.99 17.68 0.07
CA THR A 173 13.28 18.89 0.51
C THR A 173 13.60 19.20 1.98
N THR A 174 13.99 20.43 2.28
CA THR A 174 14.31 20.85 3.65
C THR A 174 13.14 21.57 4.33
N TYR A 175 12.91 21.28 5.61
CA TYR A 175 11.93 21.97 6.44
C TYR A 175 12.56 22.35 7.77
N VAL A 176 12.36 23.60 8.22
CA VAL A 176 12.91 24.09 9.49
C VAL A 176 11.76 24.46 10.43
N VAL A 177 11.78 23.91 11.64
CA VAL A 177 10.84 24.23 12.72
C VAL A 177 11.63 24.44 14.00
N GLY A 178 11.82 25.70 14.39
CA GLY A 178 12.67 26.03 15.54
C GLY A 178 14.10 25.55 15.31
N ASP A 179 14.65 24.82 16.26
CA ASP A 179 15.99 24.20 16.19
C ASP A 179 15.99 22.80 15.55
N SER A 180 14.89 22.42 14.89
CA SER A 180 14.76 21.15 14.15
C SER A 180 14.83 21.37 12.64
N VAL A 181 15.67 20.61 11.95
CA VAL A 181 15.78 20.56 10.49
C VAL A 181 15.36 19.18 10.01
N PHE A 182 14.32 19.10 9.19
CA PHE A 182 13.87 17.87 8.55
C PHE A 182 14.36 17.87 7.11
N LEU A 183 14.92 16.76 6.67
CA LEU A 183 15.35 16.56 5.28
C LEU A 183 14.50 15.43 4.70
N ARG A 184 13.53 15.74 3.85
CA ARG A 184 12.68 14.76 3.19
C ARG A 184 13.35 14.30 1.89
N PHE A 185 14.05 13.17 1.97
CA PHE A 185 14.64 12.50 0.82
C PHE A 185 13.56 11.76 0.03
N VAL A 186 13.65 11.82 -1.29
CA VAL A 186 12.75 11.16 -2.24
C VAL A 186 13.59 10.27 -3.14
N TYR A 187 13.27 8.98 -3.21
CA TYR A 187 14.01 7.99 -3.97
C TYR A 187 13.13 7.32 -5.01
N ASP A 188 13.69 7.07 -6.19
CA ASP A 188 13.18 6.02 -7.07
C ASP A 188 13.63 4.66 -6.53
N THR A 189 12.68 3.76 -6.32
CA THR A 189 12.90 2.43 -5.76
C THR A 189 12.57 1.31 -6.74
N LYS A 190 12.33 1.67 -8.00
CA LYS A 190 11.94 0.77 -9.10
C LYS A 190 10.77 -0.12 -8.66
N ASP A 191 10.92 -1.44 -8.76
CA ASP A 191 9.85 -2.40 -8.47
C ASP A 191 9.68 -2.71 -6.96
N ALA A 192 10.61 -2.28 -6.11
CA ALA A 192 10.45 -2.42 -4.67
C ALA A 192 9.56 -1.29 -4.15
N MET A 193 8.78 -1.56 -3.10
CA MET A 193 8.15 -0.48 -2.33
C MET A 193 9.25 0.42 -1.70
N GLY A 194 10.39 -0.17 -1.33
CA GLY A 194 11.64 0.58 -1.19
C GLY A 194 11.94 1.15 0.19
N MET A 195 11.12 0.89 1.21
CA MET A 195 11.31 1.43 2.56
C MET A 195 12.64 1.07 3.23
N ASN A 196 13.09 -0.19 3.13
CA ASN A 196 14.38 -0.60 3.69
C ASN A 196 15.55 0.08 2.95
N MET A 197 15.47 0.11 1.61
CA MET A 197 16.47 0.78 0.77
C MET A 197 16.58 2.26 1.11
N ALA A 198 15.46 2.99 1.11
CA ALA A 198 15.42 4.41 1.46
C ALA A 198 15.95 4.66 2.88
N THR A 199 15.71 3.76 3.83
CA THR A 199 16.21 3.91 5.21
C THR A 199 17.73 3.79 5.28
N ILE A 200 18.32 2.81 4.58
CA ILE A 200 19.77 2.61 4.54
C ILE A 200 20.45 3.76 3.80
N ALA A 201 19.93 4.11 2.62
CA ALA A 201 20.45 5.20 1.80
C ALA A 201 20.41 6.55 2.55
N THR A 202 19.29 6.85 3.23
CA THR A 202 19.18 8.06 4.03
C THR A 202 20.06 8.04 5.28
N ARG A 203 20.37 6.86 5.85
CA ARG A 203 21.30 6.79 6.98
C ARG A 203 22.70 7.26 6.57
N GLU A 204 23.22 6.77 5.45
CA GLU A 204 24.54 7.20 4.98
C GLU A 204 24.55 8.68 4.59
N ALA A 205 23.51 9.15 3.89
CA ALA A 205 23.37 10.57 3.58
C ALA A 205 23.25 11.45 4.85
N ALA A 206 22.59 10.96 5.90
CA ALA A 206 22.48 11.66 7.17
C ALA A 206 23.83 11.74 7.91
N SER A 207 24.65 10.70 7.85
CA SER A 207 26.02 10.73 8.37
C SER A 207 26.85 11.84 7.71
N LEU A 208 26.76 11.97 6.37
CA LEU A 208 27.44 13.05 5.65
C LEU A 208 26.96 14.44 6.09
N VAL A 209 25.66 14.61 6.34
CA VAL A 209 25.12 15.87 6.87
C VAL A 209 25.70 16.18 8.25
N GLU A 210 25.82 15.21 9.15
CA GLU A 210 26.44 15.41 10.47
C GLU A 210 27.94 15.70 10.40
N GLU A 211 28.65 15.15 9.40
CA GLU A 211 30.08 15.37 9.20
C GLU A 211 30.39 16.78 8.67
N GLU A 212 29.54 17.31 7.79
CA GLU A 212 29.79 18.54 7.04
C GLU A 212 29.04 19.77 7.58
N THR A 213 28.18 19.60 8.57
CA THR A 213 27.34 20.67 9.12
C THR A 213 27.26 20.58 10.66
N PRO A 214 26.79 21.64 11.37
CA PRO A 214 26.60 21.57 12.82
C PRO A 214 25.38 20.73 13.26
N ALA A 215 24.66 20.12 12.32
CA ALA A 215 23.48 19.32 12.59
C ALA A 215 23.83 18.04 13.36
N SER A 216 22.94 17.63 14.27
CA SER A 216 23.01 16.33 14.93
C SER A 216 21.73 15.54 14.69
N LEU A 217 21.84 14.34 14.16
CA LEU A 217 20.72 13.46 13.84
C LEU A 217 20.00 13.04 15.13
N VAL A 218 18.70 13.33 15.19
CA VAL A 218 17.84 12.92 16.30
C VAL A 218 17.16 11.60 15.97
N ALA A 219 16.64 11.46 14.74
CA ALA A 219 16.03 10.22 14.27
C ALA A 219 16.03 10.16 12.74
N LEU A 220 16.22 8.96 12.18
CA LEU A 220 16.10 8.72 10.72
C LEU A 220 14.67 8.89 10.19
N SER A 221 13.67 8.81 11.06
CA SER A 221 12.28 9.12 10.73
C SER A 221 11.71 10.14 11.71
N GLY A 222 11.74 11.41 11.31
CA GLY A 222 11.12 12.54 12.00
C GLY A 222 9.64 12.72 11.68
N ASN A 223 8.94 11.66 11.25
CA ASN A 223 7.52 11.68 10.84
C ASN A 223 7.15 12.62 9.68
N LEU A 224 8.10 13.23 8.98
CA LEU A 224 7.84 14.08 7.80
C LEU A 224 7.96 13.30 6.46
N CYS A 225 8.02 11.97 6.51
CA CYS A 225 8.02 11.13 5.31
C CYS A 225 6.71 11.27 4.52
N SER A 226 5.51 10.97 5.05
CA SER A 226 5.14 10.32 6.33
C SER A 226 4.73 8.87 6.07
N ASP A 227 5.08 7.95 6.97
CA ASP A 227 4.84 6.51 6.76
C ASP A 227 3.86 5.94 7.78
N LYS A 228 2.78 5.29 7.35
CA LYS A 228 1.73 4.66 8.16
C LYS A 228 0.98 5.65 9.07
N LYS A 229 0.87 6.91 8.65
CA LYS A 229 0.19 8.00 9.38
C LYS A 229 -0.51 8.92 8.40
N PRO A 230 -1.76 9.34 8.69
CA PRO A 230 -2.47 10.29 7.85
C PRO A 230 -1.72 11.64 7.89
N ALA A 231 -1.24 12.10 6.74
CA ALA A 231 -0.46 13.33 6.64
C ALA A 231 -0.76 14.07 5.34
N ALA A 232 -1.08 15.37 5.46
CA ALA A 232 -1.37 16.23 4.32
C ALA A 232 -0.20 16.33 3.32
N ILE A 233 1.04 16.20 3.80
CA ILE A 233 2.22 16.22 2.92
C ILE A 233 2.18 15.10 1.88
N ASN A 234 1.67 13.91 2.22
CA ASN A 234 1.55 12.81 1.27
C ASN A 234 0.43 13.08 0.26
N ALA A 235 -0.66 13.75 0.68
CA ALA A 235 -1.75 14.13 -0.21
C ALA A 235 -1.36 15.26 -1.19
N VAL A 236 -0.47 16.16 -0.77
CA VAL A 236 -0.04 17.32 -1.57
C VAL A 236 1.18 16.98 -2.44
N GLU A 237 2.21 16.38 -1.86
CA GLU A 237 3.48 16.13 -2.52
C GLU A 237 3.59 14.72 -3.12
N GLY A 238 2.68 13.82 -2.77
CA GLY A 238 2.78 12.40 -3.12
C GLY A 238 3.81 11.63 -2.28
N ARG A 239 3.70 10.30 -2.35
CA ARG A 239 4.64 9.31 -1.77
C ARG A 239 4.40 7.93 -2.39
N GLY A 240 5.45 7.20 -2.74
CA GLY A 240 5.28 5.97 -3.53
C GLY A 240 4.87 6.35 -4.95
N ARG A 241 3.68 5.95 -5.40
CA ARG A 241 3.14 6.28 -6.73
C ARG A 241 1.92 7.17 -6.61
N SER A 242 1.92 8.29 -7.33
CA SER A 242 0.72 9.08 -7.58
C SER A 242 0.11 8.62 -8.88
N VAL A 243 -1.13 8.13 -8.85
CA VAL A 243 -1.78 7.46 -9.98
C VAL A 243 -3.18 8.00 -10.17
N THR A 244 -3.59 8.19 -11.41
CA THR A 244 -4.97 8.61 -11.76
C THR A 244 -5.54 7.71 -12.82
N ALA A 245 -6.74 7.19 -12.59
CA ALA A 245 -7.53 6.47 -13.58
C ALA A 245 -8.81 7.24 -13.90
N ASP A 246 -9.25 7.20 -15.16
CA ASP A 246 -10.55 7.72 -15.57
C ASP A 246 -11.26 6.85 -16.60
N VAL A 247 -12.56 7.10 -16.73
CA VAL A 247 -13.45 6.41 -17.67
C VAL A 247 -14.58 7.33 -18.09
N LYS A 248 -15.06 7.13 -19.33
CA LYS A 248 -16.26 7.79 -19.87
C LYS A 248 -17.30 6.71 -20.16
N ILE A 249 -18.40 6.72 -19.41
CA ILE A 249 -19.41 5.67 -19.45
C ILE A 249 -20.65 6.22 -20.17
N PRO A 250 -21.11 5.61 -21.28
CA PRO A 250 -22.34 6.04 -21.94
C PRO A 250 -23.53 6.04 -20.98
N ARG A 251 -24.42 7.04 -21.09
CA ARG A 251 -25.61 7.16 -20.24
C ARG A 251 -26.44 5.88 -20.19
N GLU A 252 -26.64 5.24 -21.35
CA GLU A 252 -27.41 3.98 -21.46
C GLU A 252 -26.80 2.87 -20.60
N VAL A 253 -25.47 2.77 -20.55
CA VAL A 253 -24.76 1.79 -19.71
C VAL A 253 -24.96 2.10 -18.22
N VAL A 254 -24.93 3.38 -17.83
CA VAL A 254 -25.21 3.79 -16.44
C VAL A 254 -26.65 3.40 -16.06
N GLU A 255 -27.63 3.70 -16.90
CA GLU A 255 -29.03 3.39 -16.63
C GLU A 255 -29.29 1.88 -16.57
N GLU A 256 -28.75 1.12 -17.53
CA GLU A 256 -28.94 -0.32 -17.63
C GLU A 256 -28.22 -1.11 -16.54
N ARG A 257 -26.93 -0.80 -16.28
CA ARG A 257 -26.07 -1.60 -15.40
C ARG A 257 -25.98 -1.06 -13.98
N LEU A 258 -26.04 0.27 -13.83
CA LEU A 258 -25.94 0.94 -12.53
C LEU A 258 -27.30 1.28 -11.93
N HIS A 259 -28.38 1.19 -12.72
CA HIS A 259 -29.77 1.43 -12.29
C HIS A 259 -29.96 2.81 -11.64
N THR A 260 -29.29 3.82 -12.20
CA THR A 260 -29.32 5.22 -11.77
C THR A 260 -29.00 6.12 -12.97
N THR A 261 -28.95 7.44 -12.79
CA THR A 261 -28.53 8.37 -13.85
C THR A 261 -27.14 8.96 -13.55
N PRO A 262 -26.40 9.42 -14.58
CA PRO A 262 -25.17 10.19 -14.43
C PRO A 262 -25.28 11.33 -13.40
N GLU A 263 -26.36 12.12 -13.45
CA GLU A 263 -26.59 13.28 -12.57
C GLU A 263 -26.74 12.87 -11.11
N ALA A 264 -27.40 11.74 -10.85
CA ALA A 264 -27.58 11.24 -9.49
C ALA A 264 -26.25 10.76 -8.89
N ILE A 265 -25.38 10.15 -9.70
CA ILE A 265 -24.03 9.74 -9.27
C ILE A 265 -23.15 10.99 -9.02
N GLU A 266 -23.19 11.98 -9.91
CA GLU A 266 -22.49 13.26 -9.73
C GLU A 266 -22.94 13.98 -8.45
N GLU A 267 -24.26 14.06 -8.20
CA GLU A 267 -24.79 14.67 -6.98
C GLU A 267 -24.34 13.91 -5.73
N ALA A 268 -24.37 12.57 -5.76
CA ALA A 268 -23.87 11.74 -4.67
C ALA A 268 -22.39 11.99 -4.41
N ASN A 269 -21.55 12.01 -5.45
CA ASN A 269 -20.12 12.29 -5.33
C ASN A 269 -19.87 13.69 -4.73
N THR A 270 -20.52 14.71 -5.27
CA THR A 270 -20.33 16.08 -4.83
C THR A 270 -20.74 16.26 -3.37
N ARG A 271 -21.91 15.76 -2.97
CA ARG A 271 -22.41 15.96 -1.60
C ARG A 271 -21.68 15.08 -0.58
N LYS A 272 -21.37 13.82 -0.92
CA LYS A 272 -20.70 12.87 -0.01
C LYS A 272 -19.19 13.05 -0.02
N ASN A 273 -18.55 12.76 -1.15
CA ASN A 273 -17.10 12.66 -1.27
C ASN A 273 -16.43 14.04 -1.21
N LEU A 274 -17.09 15.10 -1.68
CA LEU A 274 -16.53 16.46 -1.63
C LEU A 274 -17.01 17.25 -0.42
N VAL A 275 -18.28 17.66 -0.38
CA VAL A 275 -18.83 18.53 0.68
C VAL A 275 -18.76 17.84 2.06
N GLY A 276 -19.11 16.55 2.13
CA GLY A 276 -19.03 15.75 3.34
C GLY A 276 -17.60 15.63 3.88
N SER A 277 -16.65 15.20 3.05
CA SER A 277 -15.24 15.10 3.43
C SER A 277 -14.62 16.44 3.80
N ALA A 278 -14.93 17.51 3.06
CA ALA A 278 -14.49 18.86 3.40
C ALA A 278 -14.99 19.30 4.78
N LYS A 279 -16.27 19.02 5.09
CA LYS A 279 -16.83 19.30 6.42
C LYS A 279 -16.17 18.48 7.53
N ALA A 280 -15.75 17.26 7.22
CA ALA A 280 -15.07 16.37 8.17
C ALA A 280 -13.57 16.69 8.35
N GLY A 281 -12.97 17.53 7.50
CA GLY A 281 -11.52 17.73 7.48
C GLY A 281 -10.76 16.46 7.08
N ALA A 282 -11.39 15.62 6.24
CA ALA A 282 -10.78 14.38 5.80
C ALA A 282 -9.66 14.63 4.78
N LEU A 283 -8.69 13.72 4.72
CA LEU A 283 -7.65 13.68 3.68
C LEU A 283 -8.09 12.88 2.45
N GLY A 284 -9.10 12.01 2.60
CA GLY A 284 -9.72 11.24 1.52
C GLY A 284 -11.06 11.84 1.06
N PHE A 285 -11.16 12.16 -0.23
CA PHE A 285 -12.35 12.67 -0.90
C PHE A 285 -12.93 11.59 -1.83
N ASN A 286 -13.16 10.41 -1.26
CA ASN A 286 -13.61 9.20 -1.95
C ASN A 286 -14.65 8.45 -1.11
N ALA A 287 -15.27 7.41 -1.67
CA ALA A 287 -16.30 6.64 -1.01
C ALA A 287 -15.71 5.48 -0.18
N HIS A 288 -14.88 4.63 -0.79
CA HIS A 288 -14.29 3.43 -0.17
C HIS A 288 -12.99 2.96 -0.84
N ALA A 289 -12.15 3.86 -1.36
CA ALA A 289 -10.87 3.49 -1.98
C ALA A 289 -10.01 2.59 -1.05
N ALA A 290 -10.06 2.83 0.26
CA ALA A 290 -9.41 2.02 1.28
C ALA A 290 -9.78 0.53 1.23
N ASN A 291 -11.04 0.19 0.95
CA ASN A 291 -11.49 -1.21 0.90
C ASN A 291 -10.79 -1.98 -0.22
N VAL A 292 -10.75 -1.38 -1.42
CA VAL A 292 -10.11 -2.00 -2.58
C VAL A 292 -8.60 -2.09 -2.39
N VAL A 293 -7.97 -1.01 -1.92
CA VAL A 293 -6.53 -0.95 -1.67
C VAL A 293 -6.13 -1.97 -0.61
N ALA A 294 -6.83 -2.04 0.53
CA ALA A 294 -6.55 -3.03 1.57
C ALA A 294 -6.67 -4.48 1.05
N ALA A 295 -7.73 -4.77 0.30
CA ALA A 295 -7.96 -6.11 -0.21
C ALA A 295 -6.92 -6.53 -1.27
N ALA A 296 -6.51 -5.60 -2.14
CA ALA A 296 -5.43 -5.82 -3.08
C ALA A 296 -4.08 -5.98 -2.36
N PHE A 297 -3.83 -5.19 -1.31
CA PHE A 297 -2.58 -5.23 -0.54
C PHE A 297 -2.39 -6.57 0.15
N LEU A 298 -3.44 -7.07 0.82
CA LEU A 298 -3.44 -8.39 1.45
C LEU A 298 -3.24 -9.51 0.43
N ALA A 299 -3.91 -9.42 -0.73
CA ALA A 299 -3.81 -10.42 -1.78
C ALA A 299 -2.41 -10.48 -2.39
N THR A 300 -1.77 -9.33 -2.60
CA THR A 300 -0.52 -9.21 -3.37
C THR A 300 0.73 -9.00 -2.51
N GLY A 301 0.62 -9.12 -1.18
CA GLY A 301 1.78 -9.10 -0.28
C GLY A 301 2.39 -7.73 -0.04
N GLN A 302 1.57 -6.69 -0.16
CA GLN A 302 1.95 -5.33 0.18
C GLN A 302 1.88 -5.11 1.69
N ASP A 303 2.42 -4.00 2.17
CA ASP A 303 2.32 -3.63 3.59
C ASP A 303 0.91 -3.08 3.88
N ALA A 304 0.06 -3.90 4.50
CA ALA A 304 -1.33 -3.54 4.78
C ALA A 304 -1.49 -2.27 5.64
N ALA A 305 -0.48 -1.89 6.46
CA ALA A 305 -0.55 -0.67 7.26
C ALA A 305 -0.42 0.60 6.39
N GLN A 306 0.12 0.49 5.17
CA GLN A 306 0.21 1.60 4.23
C GLN A 306 -1.12 1.90 3.52
N VAL A 307 -2.20 1.17 3.82
CA VAL A 307 -3.57 1.59 3.43
C VAL A 307 -3.92 2.99 3.96
N VAL A 308 -3.29 3.42 5.06
CA VAL A 308 -3.42 4.78 5.59
C VAL A 308 -3.04 5.84 4.56
N GLU A 309 -2.00 5.58 3.77
CA GLU A 309 -1.57 6.45 2.67
C GLU A 309 -2.27 6.11 1.35
N GLY A 310 -2.38 4.82 1.02
CA GLY A 310 -2.99 4.34 -0.23
C GLY A 310 -4.48 4.68 -0.37
N SER A 311 -5.14 5.05 0.73
CA SER A 311 -6.54 5.52 0.74
C SER A 311 -6.69 7.04 0.54
N ASN A 312 -5.58 7.79 0.44
CA ASN A 312 -5.59 9.22 0.10
C ASN A 312 -5.95 9.39 -1.37
N ALA A 313 -7.24 9.31 -1.65
CA ALA A 313 -7.80 9.39 -2.99
C ALA A 313 -8.84 10.51 -3.11
N ILE A 314 -8.92 11.10 -4.29
CA ILE A 314 -9.97 12.04 -4.70
C ILE A 314 -10.75 11.42 -5.85
N THR A 315 -12.06 11.31 -5.69
CA THR A 315 -12.98 10.82 -6.73
C THR A 315 -13.68 12.00 -7.39
N THR A 316 -13.53 12.13 -8.71
CA THR A 316 -14.22 13.15 -9.50
C THR A 316 -15.27 12.49 -10.36
N VAL A 317 -16.46 13.07 -10.40
CA VAL A 317 -17.56 12.60 -11.23
C VAL A 317 -18.22 13.82 -11.86
N GLU A 318 -18.48 13.74 -13.15
CA GLU A 318 -19.14 14.79 -13.92
C GLU A 318 -20.20 14.15 -14.84
N ALA A 319 -21.44 14.61 -14.72
CA ALA A 319 -22.49 14.25 -15.65
C ALA A 319 -22.38 15.12 -16.90
N ARG A 320 -22.22 14.48 -18.06
CA ARG A 320 -22.21 15.12 -19.37
C ARG A 320 -23.46 14.74 -20.13
N GLU A 321 -23.69 15.37 -21.29
CA GLU A 321 -24.93 15.21 -22.06
C GLU A 321 -25.29 13.73 -22.28
N ASP A 322 -24.35 12.96 -22.84
CA ASP A 322 -24.57 11.55 -23.21
C ASP A 322 -23.71 10.55 -22.42
N GLU A 323 -22.91 11.01 -21.45
CA GLU A 323 -21.97 10.17 -20.71
C GLU A 323 -21.81 10.59 -19.24
N LEU A 324 -21.30 9.69 -18.43
CA LEU A 324 -20.74 9.94 -17.11
C LEU A 324 -19.22 9.90 -17.22
N TYR A 325 -18.56 11.00 -16.89
CA TYR A 325 -17.12 10.98 -16.64
C TYR A 325 -16.88 10.65 -15.16
N ALA A 326 -15.98 9.71 -14.90
CA ALA A 326 -15.55 9.38 -13.55
C ALA A 326 -14.05 9.16 -13.50
N SER A 327 -13.41 9.63 -12.42
CA SER A 327 -11.99 9.42 -12.16
C SER A 327 -11.70 9.22 -10.69
N VAL A 328 -10.59 8.53 -10.41
CA VAL A 328 -10.00 8.44 -9.09
C VAL A 328 -8.51 8.77 -9.18
N SER A 329 -8.05 9.66 -8.31
CA SER A 329 -6.64 10.02 -8.17
C SER A 329 -6.15 9.62 -6.79
N ILE A 330 -5.20 8.68 -6.71
CA ILE A 330 -4.54 8.27 -5.48
C ILE A 330 -3.20 8.99 -5.41
N ALA A 331 -3.01 9.82 -4.39
CA ALA A 331 -1.81 10.67 -4.29
C ALA A 331 -0.58 9.89 -3.81
N SER A 332 -0.80 8.89 -2.95
CA SER A 332 0.28 8.18 -2.26
C SER A 332 0.01 6.68 -2.18
N LEU A 333 0.23 5.96 -3.27
CA LEU A 333 0.08 4.50 -3.32
C LEU A 333 1.46 3.82 -3.20
N GLU A 334 1.79 3.31 -2.03
CA GLU A 334 3.02 2.55 -1.78
C GLU A 334 2.85 1.08 -2.13
N VAL A 335 3.37 0.69 -3.29
CA VAL A 335 3.35 -0.70 -3.76
C VAL A 335 4.71 -1.15 -4.28
N GLY A 336 4.93 -2.46 -4.29
CA GLY A 336 6.06 -3.11 -4.93
C GLY A 336 5.73 -4.55 -5.34
N THR A 337 6.48 -5.06 -6.30
CA THR A 337 6.36 -6.43 -6.81
C THR A 337 7.56 -7.30 -6.43
N VAL A 338 8.55 -6.71 -5.74
CA VAL A 338 9.69 -7.40 -5.13
C VAL A 338 9.86 -7.02 -3.65
N GLY A 339 10.29 -8.01 -2.85
CA GLY A 339 10.60 -7.81 -1.43
C GLY A 339 9.37 -7.84 -0.52
N GLY A 340 9.61 -7.89 0.80
CA GLY A 340 8.55 -8.00 1.79
C GLY A 340 7.66 -9.23 1.57
N GLY A 341 6.36 -9.06 1.76
CA GLY A 341 5.36 -10.13 1.65
C GLY A 341 5.13 -10.66 0.23
N THR A 342 5.65 -10.01 -0.82
CA THR A 342 5.43 -10.44 -2.22
C THR A 342 6.06 -11.80 -2.54
N LYS A 343 6.98 -12.27 -1.70
CA LYS A 343 7.65 -13.57 -1.83
C LYS A 343 6.87 -14.71 -1.20
N LEU A 344 5.91 -14.42 -0.32
CA LEU A 344 5.09 -15.45 0.31
C LEU A 344 4.28 -16.18 -0.76
N PRO A 345 4.14 -17.52 -0.71
CA PRO A 345 3.62 -18.29 -1.84
C PRO A 345 2.25 -17.84 -2.35
N THR A 346 1.29 -17.59 -1.44
CA THR A 346 -0.06 -17.13 -1.82
C THR A 346 -0.06 -15.75 -2.48
N GLN A 347 0.77 -14.83 -1.98
CA GLN A 347 0.88 -13.47 -2.50
C GLN A 347 1.61 -13.44 -3.84
N ALA A 348 2.62 -14.30 -3.99
CA ALA A 348 3.36 -14.47 -5.22
C ALA A 348 2.46 -15.01 -6.34
N GLU A 349 1.61 -16.00 -6.05
CA GLU A 349 0.61 -16.51 -7.00
C GLU A 349 -0.41 -15.43 -7.40
N ALA A 350 -0.85 -14.57 -6.47
CA ALA A 350 -1.72 -13.45 -6.81
C ALA A 350 -1.03 -12.43 -7.75
N LEU A 351 0.27 -12.18 -7.57
CA LEU A 351 1.05 -11.38 -8.53
C LEU A 351 1.24 -12.10 -9.87
N ASP A 352 1.33 -13.43 -9.89
CA ASP A 352 1.37 -14.24 -11.12
C ASP A 352 0.04 -14.14 -11.89
N VAL A 353 -1.11 -14.09 -11.22
CA VAL A 353 -2.42 -13.84 -11.84
C VAL A 353 -2.45 -12.51 -12.60
N LEU A 354 -1.75 -11.49 -12.07
CA LEU A 354 -1.60 -10.19 -12.72
C LEU A 354 -0.48 -10.16 -13.77
N GLY A 355 0.39 -11.17 -13.80
CA GLY A 355 1.59 -11.19 -14.63
C GLY A 355 2.70 -10.24 -14.15
N LEU A 356 2.70 -9.85 -12.87
CA LEU A 356 3.55 -8.79 -12.32
C LEU A 356 4.55 -9.27 -11.26
N ARG A 357 4.69 -10.58 -11.06
CA ARG A 357 5.65 -11.12 -10.06
C ARG A 357 7.09 -10.76 -10.46
N GLY A 358 7.84 -10.20 -9.51
CA GLY A 358 9.24 -9.87 -9.73
C GLY A 358 9.46 -8.46 -10.29
N GLY A 359 10.70 -8.18 -10.70
CA GLY A 359 11.08 -6.89 -11.30
C GLY A 359 10.60 -6.77 -12.74
N GLY A 360 10.23 -5.57 -13.14
CA GLY A 360 9.78 -5.25 -14.49
C GLY A 360 10.94 -5.01 -15.46
N ASP A 361 10.63 -5.04 -16.75
CA ASP A 361 11.52 -4.58 -17.83
C ASP A 361 10.79 -3.53 -18.68
N PRO A 362 11.15 -2.23 -18.60
CA PRO A 362 12.25 -1.67 -17.80
C PRO A 362 11.98 -1.70 -16.28
N ALA A 363 13.03 -1.64 -15.46
CA ALA A 363 12.91 -1.66 -13.99
C ALA A 363 11.94 -0.57 -13.48
N GLY A 364 11.02 -0.96 -12.61
CA GLY A 364 9.92 -0.13 -12.09
C GLY A 364 8.58 -0.38 -12.77
N SER A 365 8.56 -0.95 -13.98
CA SER A 365 7.32 -1.10 -14.76
C SER A 365 6.31 -2.05 -14.12
N ASN A 366 6.75 -3.10 -13.40
CA ASN A 366 5.80 -4.02 -12.77
C ASN A 366 5.10 -3.37 -11.58
N ALA A 367 5.83 -2.59 -10.78
CA ALA A 367 5.21 -1.88 -9.66
C ALA A 367 4.33 -0.71 -10.11
N ASP A 368 4.67 -0.06 -11.24
CA ASP A 368 3.80 0.93 -11.88
C ASP A 368 2.53 0.28 -12.43
N ALA A 369 2.66 -0.84 -13.14
CA ALA A 369 1.52 -1.62 -13.63
C ALA A 369 0.61 -2.08 -12.47
N LEU A 370 1.17 -2.53 -11.35
CA LEU A 370 0.41 -2.91 -10.16
C LEU A 370 -0.38 -1.72 -9.61
N ALA A 371 0.24 -0.54 -9.53
CA ALA A 371 -0.41 0.67 -9.06
C ALA A 371 -1.54 1.12 -10.00
N GLU A 372 -1.33 1.01 -11.31
CA GLU A 372 -2.34 1.28 -12.34
C GLU A 372 -3.56 0.35 -12.20
N ILE A 373 -3.34 -0.96 -12.09
CA ILE A 373 -4.43 -1.96 -11.97
C ILE A 373 -5.20 -1.78 -10.66
N ILE A 374 -4.52 -1.54 -9.53
CA ILE A 374 -5.18 -1.26 -8.24
C ILE A 374 -6.02 0.02 -8.33
N THR A 375 -5.52 1.06 -9.00
CA THR A 375 -6.25 2.32 -9.17
C THR A 375 -7.50 2.16 -10.04
N VAL A 376 -7.44 1.34 -11.10
CA VAL A 376 -8.63 0.98 -11.89
C VAL A 376 -9.63 0.16 -11.06
N GLY A 377 -9.15 -0.78 -10.24
CA GLY A 377 -9.99 -1.48 -9.27
C GLY A 377 -10.69 -0.55 -8.28
N ALA A 378 -9.96 0.47 -7.79
CA ALA A 378 -10.53 1.49 -6.91
C ALA A 378 -11.60 2.32 -7.64
N LEU A 379 -11.37 2.71 -8.89
CA LEU A 379 -12.36 3.40 -9.73
C LEU A 379 -13.63 2.56 -9.92
N ALA A 380 -13.47 1.26 -10.20
CA ALA A 380 -14.57 0.31 -10.31
C ALA A 380 -15.38 0.24 -9.00
N GLY A 381 -14.69 0.12 -7.87
CA GLY A 381 -15.31 0.18 -6.56
C GLY A 381 -16.09 1.47 -6.36
N GLU A 382 -15.47 2.63 -6.57
CA GLU A 382 -16.08 3.96 -6.38
C GLU A 382 -17.36 4.10 -7.20
N LEU A 383 -17.32 3.75 -8.49
CA LEU A 383 -18.46 3.80 -9.40
C LEU A 383 -19.64 2.96 -8.89
N SER A 384 -19.37 1.71 -8.53
CA SER A 384 -20.40 0.77 -8.08
C SER A 384 -21.06 1.24 -6.77
N LEU A 385 -20.25 1.69 -5.80
CA LEU A 385 -20.76 2.17 -4.52
C LEU A 385 -21.54 3.48 -4.65
N LEU A 386 -21.00 4.46 -5.39
CA LEU A 386 -21.70 5.73 -5.62
C LEU A 386 -23.04 5.51 -6.35
N ALA A 387 -23.09 4.60 -7.31
CA ALA A 387 -24.34 4.23 -7.97
C ALA A 387 -25.34 3.55 -7.02
N ALA A 388 -24.88 2.64 -6.16
CA ALA A 388 -25.74 2.00 -5.16
C ALA A 388 -26.32 3.01 -4.15
N LEU A 389 -25.54 4.03 -3.78
CA LEU A 389 -25.97 5.14 -2.93
C LEU A 389 -26.98 6.05 -3.66
N ALA A 390 -26.69 6.42 -4.90
CA ALA A 390 -27.54 7.28 -5.72
C ALA A 390 -28.92 6.64 -6.01
N SER A 391 -28.95 5.33 -6.22
CA SER A 391 -30.17 4.56 -6.48
C SER A 391 -30.99 4.17 -5.24
N ARG A 392 -30.51 4.52 -4.02
CA ARG A 392 -31.09 4.11 -2.72
C ARG A 392 -31.13 2.58 -2.48
N HIS A 393 -30.31 1.80 -3.19
CA HIS A 393 -30.23 0.34 -3.07
C HIS A 393 -29.21 -0.18 -2.04
N LEU A 394 -28.48 0.70 -1.34
CA LEU A 394 -27.41 0.29 -0.44
C LEU A 394 -27.88 -0.62 0.72
N SER A 395 -29.03 -0.32 1.33
CA SER A 395 -29.51 -1.09 2.50
C SER A 395 -29.92 -2.52 2.14
N SER A 396 -30.45 -2.77 0.94
CA SER A 396 -30.86 -4.11 0.51
C SER A 396 -29.68 -5.03 0.15
N ALA A 397 -28.61 -4.49 -0.46
CA ALA A 397 -27.45 -5.30 -0.87
C ALA A 397 -26.64 -5.82 0.33
N HIS A 398 -26.47 -5.00 1.39
CA HIS A 398 -25.80 -5.46 2.61
C HIS A 398 -26.63 -6.46 3.41
N GLU A 399 -27.96 -6.39 3.37
CA GLU A 399 -28.82 -7.37 4.06
C GLU A 399 -28.80 -8.77 3.42
N GLU A 400 -28.64 -8.87 2.10
CA GLU A 400 -28.64 -10.15 1.38
C GLU A 400 -27.27 -10.85 1.33
N LEU A 401 -26.17 -10.08 1.27
CA LEU A 401 -24.82 -10.62 1.05
C LEU A 401 -23.86 -10.49 2.25
N GLY A 402 -24.22 -9.68 3.25
CA GLY A 402 -23.34 -9.33 4.39
C GLY A 402 -23.80 -9.90 5.73
N ARG A 403 -24.69 -10.89 5.75
CA ARG A 403 -25.16 -11.57 6.97
C ARG A 403 -24.56 -12.94 7.17
#